data_AF-A0A6A4R888-F1
#
_entry.id   AF-A0A6A4R888-F1
#
_cell.length_a   1.000
_cell.length_b   1.000
_cell.length_c   1.000
_cell.angle_alpha   90.00
_cell.angle_beta   90.00
_cell.angle_gamma   90.00
#
_symmetry.space_group_name_H-M   'P 1'
#
loop_
_entity.id
_entity.type
_entity.pdbx_description
1 polymer ?
#
loop_
_entity_poly.entity_id
_entity_poly.type
_entity_poly.pdbx_seq_one_letter_code
_entity_poly.pdbx_strand_id
1 'polypeptide(L)' 'MANTPHELAAEFPDKSGAISALKQSDAHFARLADEYHEVNRAVHRAETNVEPASEQAEAELRKTRAALKDKIWGILSKA' A
#
# COMPACT_ATOMS: atom_id res chain seq x y z
N MET A 1 16.99 3.77 8.46
CA MET A 1 16.21 3.83 7.22
C MET A 1 15.11 2.79 7.34
N ALA A 2 13.85 3.20 7.33
CA ALA A 2 12.73 2.26 7.41
C ALA A 2 12.60 1.57 6.04
N ASN A 3 13.26 0.42 5.88
CA ASN A 3 13.06 -0.47 4.72
C ASN A 3 11.75 -1.23 4.92
N THR A 4 10.61 -0.54 4.92
CA THR A 4 9.33 -1.24 4.82
C THR A 4 9.24 -1.77 3.37
N PRO A 5 9.25 -3.10 3.15
CA PRO A 5 9.14 -3.65 1.80
C PRO A 5 7.76 -3.34 1.21
N HIS A 6 7.57 -3.49 -0.11
CA HIS A 6 6.28 -3.25 -0.79
C HIS A 6 5.77 -1.81 -0.76
N GLU A 7 6.65 -0.82 -0.79
CA GLU A 7 6.24 0.57 -1.02
C GLU A 7 5.63 0.73 -2.43
N LEU A 8 4.64 1.62 -2.59
CA LEU A 8 3.93 1.78 -3.88
C LEU A 8 4.84 2.08 -5.07
N ALA A 9 5.89 2.88 -4.86
CA ALA A 9 6.85 3.18 -5.90
C ALA A 9 7.70 1.96 -6.31
N ALA A 10 7.89 0.99 -5.42
CA ALA A 10 8.58 -0.26 -5.70
C ALA A 10 7.65 -1.30 -6.35
N GLU A 11 6.37 -1.31 -5.99
CA GLU A 11 5.35 -2.18 -6.62
C GLU A 11 5.01 -1.72 -8.06
N PHE A 12 5.10 -0.43 -8.34
CA PHE A 12 4.77 0.16 -9.64
C PHE A 12 5.86 1.12 -10.14
N PRO A 13 7.09 0.62 -10.41
CA PRO A 13 8.23 1.47 -10.78
C PRO A 13 7.95 2.32 -12.03
N ASP A 14 7.31 1.73 -13.03
CA ASP A 14 6.98 2.39 -14.30
C ASP A 14 5.89 3.48 -14.15
N LYS A 15 5.20 3.52 -13.02
CA LYS A 15 4.14 4.48 -12.72
C LYS A 15 4.54 5.49 -11.64
N SER A 16 5.79 5.51 -11.20
CA SER A 16 6.28 6.42 -10.14
C SER A 16 5.93 7.89 -10.40
N GLY A 17 6.11 8.36 -11.63
CA GLY A 17 5.74 9.73 -12.02
C GLY A 17 4.22 9.99 -11.91
N ALA A 18 3.39 9.05 -12.37
CA ALA A 18 1.94 9.13 -12.26
C ALA A 18 1.48 9.10 -10.80
N ILE A 19 2.09 8.25 -9.97
CA ILE A 19 1.83 8.20 -8.53
C ILE A 19 2.12 9.56 -7.89
N SER A 20 3.28 10.16 -8.16
CA SER A 20 3.62 11.46 -7.61
C SER A 20 2.65 12.55 -8.05
N ALA A 21 2.24 12.56 -9.34
CA ALA A 21 1.29 13.53 -9.86
C ALA A 21 -0.10 13.36 -9.21
N LEU A 22 -0.63 12.12 -9.20
CA LEU A 22 -1.95 11.82 -8.65
C LEU A 22 -2.03 12.06 -7.14
N LYS A 23 -0.94 11.82 -6.37
CA LYS A 23 -0.93 12.18 -4.94
C LYS A 23 -1.10 13.68 -4.70
N GLN A 24 -0.77 14.54 -5.67
CA GLN A 24 -0.91 15.99 -5.55
C GLN A 24 -2.23 16.51 -6.14
N SER A 25 -2.73 15.87 -7.20
CA SER A 25 -3.89 16.35 -7.95
C SER A 25 -5.20 15.61 -7.65
N ASP A 26 -5.15 14.40 -7.10
CA ASP A 26 -6.31 13.56 -6.81
C ASP A 26 -6.36 13.21 -5.31
N ALA A 27 -7.28 13.84 -4.58
CA ALA A 27 -7.47 13.61 -3.15
C ALA A 27 -7.94 12.18 -2.81
N HIS A 28 -8.62 11.50 -3.74
CA HIS A 28 -9.01 10.10 -3.56
C HIS A 28 -7.79 9.20 -3.70
N PHE A 29 -6.97 9.41 -4.72
CA PHE A 29 -5.73 8.66 -4.92
C PHE A 29 -4.75 8.88 -3.76
N ALA A 30 -4.60 10.12 -3.29
CA ALA A 30 -3.76 10.44 -2.14
C ALA A 30 -4.18 9.63 -0.89
N ARG A 31 -5.48 9.58 -0.59
CA ARG A 31 -6.01 8.76 0.51
C ARG A 31 -5.72 7.28 0.34
N LEU A 32 -5.93 6.72 -0.86
CA LEU A 32 -5.64 5.31 -1.12
C LEU A 32 -4.15 4.99 -0.95
N ALA A 33 -3.27 5.88 -1.40
CA ALA A 33 -1.83 5.70 -1.26
C ALA A 33 -1.39 5.71 0.21
N ASP A 34 -1.94 6.62 1.01
CA ASP A 34 -1.63 6.71 2.44
C ASP A 34 -2.22 5.52 3.22
N GLU A 35 -3.45 5.10 2.92
CA GLU A 35 -4.06 3.89 3.49
C GLU A 35 -3.23 2.64 3.17
N TYR A 36 -2.77 2.53 1.92
CA TYR A 36 -1.89 1.43 1.51
C TYR A 36 -0.57 1.44 2.30
N HIS A 37 0.08 2.59 2.49
CA HIS A 37 1.30 2.66 3.31
C HIS A 37 1.05 2.20 4.75
N GLU A 38 -0.03 2.65 5.37
CA GLU A 38 -0.34 2.26 6.75
C GLU A 38 -0.64 0.76 6.89
N VAL A 39 -1.44 0.20 5.98
CA VAL A 39 -1.73 -1.24 5.97
C VAL A 39 -0.46 -2.03 5.68
N ASN A 40 0.39 -1.58 4.76
CA ASN A 40 1.65 -2.25 4.46
C ASN A 40 2.60 -2.26 5.67
N ARG A 41 2.69 -1.15 6.40
CA ARG A 41 3.44 -1.09 7.67
C ARG A 41 2.85 -2.02 8.72
N ALA A 42 1.52 -2.13 8.81
CA ALA A 42 0.86 -3.05 9.72
C ALA A 42 1.14 -4.53 9.36
N VAL A 43 1.04 -4.89 8.08
CA VAL A 43 1.41 -6.22 7.58
C VAL A 43 2.87 -6.53 7.93
N HIS A 44 3.80 -5.60 7.67
CA HIS A 44 5.20 -5.81 7.98
C HIS A 44 5.46 -6.01 9.48
N ARG A 45 4.77 -5.27 10.37
CA ARG A 45 4.87 -5.46 11.83
C ARG A 45 4.33 -6.82 12.28
N ALA A 46 3.21 -7.24 11.70
CA ALA A 46 2.62 -8.56 11.93
C ALA A 46 3.59 -9.69 11.48
N GLU A 47 4.08 -9.63 10.23
CA GLU A 47 5.00 -10.63 9.66
C GLU A 47 6.34 -10.72 10.42
N THR A 48 6.78 -9.62 11.04
CA THR A 48 8.02 -9.58 11.84
C THR A 48 7.80 -9.93 13.32
N ASN A 49 6.59 -10.34 13.73
CA ASN A 49 6.21 -10.63 15.11
C ASN A 49 6.55 -9.49 16.10
N VAL A 50 6.57 -8.24 15.62
CA VAL A 50 6.81 -7.07 16.47
C VAL A 50 5.59 -6.80 17.36
N GLU A 51 4.41 -7.19 16.91
CA GLU A 51 3.17 -7.22 17.71
C GLU A 51 2.56 -8.63 17.59
N PRO A 52 2.07 -9.24 18.69
CA PRO A 52 1.35 -10.51 18.62
C PRO A 52 0.01 -10.30 17.91
N ALA A 53 -0.02 -10.54 16.61
CA ALA A 53 -1.22 -10.65 15.80
C ALA A 53 -1.67 -12.12 15.74
N SER A 54 -2.97 -12.37 15.75
CA SER A 54 -3.46 -13.71 15.40
C SER A 54 -3.25 -13.94 13.90
N GLU A 55 -3.04 -15.18 13.48
CA GLU A 55 -2.93 -15.55 12.06
C GLU A 55 -4.11 -15.03 11.22
N GLN A 56 -5.30 -14.95 11.83
CA GLN A 56 -6.50 -14.37 11.25
C GLN A 56 -6.35 -12.86 10.99
N ALA A 57 -5.85 -12.10 11.97
CA ALA A 57 -5.61 -10.66 11.81
C ALA A 57 -4.55 -10.38 10.73
N GLU A 58 -3.49 -11.19 10.67
CA GLU A 58 -2.49 -11.07 9.60
C GLU A 58 -3.08 -11.33 8.20
N ALA A 59 -3.91 -12.38 8.08
CA ALA A 59 -4.56 -12.73 6.83
C ALA A 59 -5.48 -11.60 6.36
N GLU A 60 -6.24 -10.95 7.25
CA GLU A 60 -7.09 -9.81 6.91
C GLU A 60 -6.28 -8.56 6.52
N LEU A 61 -5.15 -8.30 7.17
CA LEU A 61 -4.24 -7.21 6.77
C LEU A 61 -3.67 -7.45 5.37
N ARG A 62 -3.23 -8.68 5.06
CA ARG A 62 -2.72 -9.03 3.73
C ARG A 62 -3.81 -8.91 2.65
N LYS A 63 -5.05 -9.32 2.93
CA LYS A 63 -6.19 -9.14 2.03
C LYS A 63 -6.49 -7.66 1.79
N THR A 64 -6.48 -6.85 2.85
CA THR A 64 -6.69 -5.39 2.74
C THR A 64 -5.60 -4.75 1.87
N ARG A 65 -4.33 -5.12 2.07
CA ARG A 65 -3.21 -4.64 1.23
C ARG A 65 -3.43 -4.99 -0.25
N ALA A 66 -3.84 -6.22 -0.54
CA ALA A 66 -4.13 -6.66 -1.91
C ALA A 66 -5.28 -5.86 -2.54
N ALA A 67 -6.39 -5.69 -1.82
CA ALA A 67 -7.54 -4.93 -2.32
C ALA A 67 -7.20 -3.46 -2.57
N LEU A 68 -6.38 -2.83 -1.72
CA LEU A 68 -5.89 -1.47 -1.95
C LEU A 68 -4.99 -1.39 -3.18
N LYS A 69 -4.12 -2.38 -3.38
CA LYS A 69 -3.28 -2.47 -4.58
C LYS A 69 -4.10 -2.52 -5.86
N ASP A 70 -5.18 -3.32 -5.87
CA ASP A 70 -6.07 -3.43 -7.03
C ASP A 70 -6.80 -2.11 -7.33
N LYS A 71 -7.26 -1.39 -6.29
CA LYS A 71 -7.88 -0.07 -6.45
C LYS A 71 -6.90 0.95 -7.04
N ILE A 72 -5.68 1.00 -6.50
CA ILE A 72 -4.62 1.90 -6.96
C ILE A 72 -4.27 1.59 -8.42
N TRP A 73 -4.11 0.30 -8.77
CA TRP A 73 -3.89 -0.11 -10.15
C TRP A 73 -5.03 0.29 -11.08
N GLY A 74 -6.29 0.16 -10.64
CA GLY A 74 -7.46 0.58 -11.41
C GLY A 74 -7.47 2.07 -11.77
N ILE A 75 -6.81 2.92 -10.97
CA ILE A 75 -6.62 4.34 -11.27
C ILE A 75 -5.38 4.52 -12.16
N LEU A 76 -4.24 3.93 -11.79
CA LEU A 76 -2.98 4.06 -12.53
C LEU A 76 -3.01 3.51 -13.96
N SER A 77 -3.87 2.53 -14.23
CA SER A 77 -4.07 1.97 -15.57
C SER A 77 -4.86 2.90 -16.51
N LYS A 78 -5.52 3.92 -15.96
CA LYS A 78 -6.31 4.91 -16.71
C LYS A 78 -5.63 6.27 -16.80
N ALA A 79 -4.57 6.48 -16.03
CA ALA A 79 -3.70 7.65 -16.04
C ALA A 79 -2.53 7.46 -17.01
#